data_AF-A0A4V6N446-F1
#
_entry.id   AF-A0A4V6N446-F1
#
_cell.length_a   1.000
_cell.length_b   1.000
_cell.length_c   1.000
_cell.angle_alpha   90.00
_cell.angle_beta   90.00
_cell.angle_gamma   90.00
#
_symmetry.space_group_name_H-M   'P 1'
#
loop_
_entity.id
_entity.type
_entity.pdbx_description
1 polymer ?
#
loop_
_entity_poly.entity_id
_entity_poly.type
_entity_poly.pdbx_seq_one_letter_code
_entity_poly.pdbx_strand_id
1 'polypeptide(L)'
;MPPRRILAVLAALLLGIATLVAMPTQAQAAPNFKAPFPCGQRWTYSHHSGEVRRALDFIRADGGTTNGTPVLASAGGTAYRFSQPSGAGNYIAIEHGGGWKTYYFHLSAYSVANGQQVSQGQQIGVTGSTGNSTGPHIHYEQLLNGVGQNIVINGSGLAYPGSYGSYFLTSDNGCSGPGKNYMTWGSGVNVRSDAHLSSPVVTTLGGPTSVWVLCQKQGDTVNAEGYTNNWWSKLRDQNGFISNIYIDDPNAQLPGVPIC
;
A
#
# COMPACT_ATOMS: atom_id res chain seq x y z
N MET A 1 87.43 -33.57 -1.56
CA MET A 1 86.07 -34.00 -1.94
C MET A 1 85.24 -34.12 -0.65
N PRO A 2 84.24 -33.25 -0.43
CA PRO A 2 83.46 -33.20 0.81
C PRO A 2 82.21 -34.09 0.72
N PRO A 3 81.73 -34.72 1.81
CA PRO A 3 80.41 -35.32 1.82
C PRO A 3 79.37 -34.29 2.30
N ARG A 4 78.38 -34.03 1.45
CA ARG A 4 77.19 -33.21 1.71
C ARG A 4 76.34 -33.86 2.82
N ARG A 5 76.12 -33.15 3.93
CA ARG A 5 75.08 -33.49 4.91
C ARG A 5 73.77 -32.85 4.48
N ILE A 6 72.77 -33.67 4.16
CA ILE A 6 71.39 -33.23 3.85
C ILE A 6 70.66 -33.05 5.18
N LEU A 7 70.26 -31.83 5.52
CA LEU A 7 69.28 -31.57 6.58
C LEU A 7 67.87 -31.87 6.04
N ALA A 8 67.17 -32.80 6.68
CA ALA A 8 65.75 -33.03 6.46
C ALA A 8 64.95 -31.96 7.22
N VAL A 9 64.14 -31.17 6.51
CA VAL A 9 63.18 -30.23 7.11
C VAL A 9 61.85 -30.97 7.28
N LEU A 10 61.45 -31.22 8.53
CA LEU A 10 60.11 -31.71 8.88
C LEU A 10 59.14 -30.52 8.91
N ALA A 11 58.28 -30.41 7.90
CA ALA A 11 57.14 -29.49 7.92
C ALA A 11 55.95 -30.18 8.58
N ALA A 12 55.60 -29.77 9.81
CA ALA A 12 54.38 -30.20 10.47
C ALA A 12 53.19 -29.42 9.88
N LEU A 13 52.32 -30.10 9.13
CA LEU A 13 51.07 -29.55 8.63
C LEU A 13 49.99 -29.67 9.72
N LEU A 14 49.68 -28.57 10.41
CA LEU A 14 48.51 -28.47 11.28
C LEU A 14 47.27 -28.19 10.41
N LEU A 15 46.47 -29.22 10.11
CA LEU A 15 45.13 -29.05 9.55
C LEU A 15 44.18 -28.52 10.64
N GLY A 16 43.98 -27.20 10.67
CA GLY A 16 42.90 -26.59 11.45
C GLY A 16 41.55 -26.83 10.74
N ILE A 17 40.70 -27.67 11.32
CA ILE A 17 39.31 -27.82 10.89
C ILE A 17 38.55 -26.58 11.37
N ALA A 18 38.29 -25.63 10.47
CA ALA A 18 37.39 -24.52 10.75
C ALA A 18 35.95 -25.03 10.71
N THR A 19 35.34 -25.29 11.86
CA THR A 19 33.90 -25.52 11.96
C THR A 19 33.17 -24.22 11.65
N LEU A 20 32.57 -24.14 10.46
CA LEU A 20 31.58 -23.10 10.13
C LEU A 20 30.35 -23.32 11.00
N VAL A 21 30.31 -22.63 12.14
CA VAL A 21 29.08 -22.51 12.92
C VAL A 21 28.14 -21.60 12.14
N ALA A 22 27.13 -22.19 11.49
CA ALA A 22 26.04 -21.42 10.90
C ALA A 22 25.33 -20.68 12.04
N MET A 23 25.58 -19.38 12.15
CA MET A 23 24.82 -18.54 13.07
C MET A 23 23.36 -18.55 12.63
N PRO A 24 22.39 -18.79 13.54
CA PRO A 24 20.99 -18.74 13.17
C PRO A 24 20.69 -17.33 12.65
N THR A 25 20.22 -17.23 11.41
CA THR A 25 19.67 -15.99 10.88
C THR A 25 18.51 -15.59 11.78
N GLN A 26 18.64 -14.44 12.45
CA GLN A 26 17.53 -13.88 13.21
C GLN A 26 16.32 -13.81 12.28
N ALA A 27 15.20 -14.42 12.69
CA ALA A 27 13.95 -14.32 11.96
C ALA A 27 13.61 -12.83 11.85
N GLN A 28 13.68 -12.30 10.63
CA GLN A 28 13.39 -10.89 10.39
C GLN A 28 11.92 -10.65 10.78
N ALA A 29 11.69 -9.71 11.69
CA ALA A 29 10.35 -9.36 12.13
C ALA A 29 9.48 -9.01 10.91
N ALA A 30 8.19 -9.34 10.98
CA ALA A 30 7.25 -8.99 9.92
C ALA A 30 7.31 -7.49 9.64
N PRO A 31 7.32 -7.07 8.36
CA PRO A 31 7.07 -5.68 8.02
C PRO A 31 5.78 -5.19 8.67
N ASN A 32 5.72 -3.92 9.04
CA ASN A 32 4.46 -3.31 9.49
C ASN A 32 3.52 -3.16 8.29
N PHE A 33 2.72 -4.18 7.99
CA PHE A 33 1.80 -4.17 6.87
C PHE A 33 0.65 -3.17 7.10
N LYS A 34 0.38 -2.37 6.08
CA LYS A 34 -0.77 -1.46 5.97
C LYS A 34 -1.87 -2.09 5.13
N ALA A 35 -3.09 -1.61 5.25
CA ALA A 35 -4.20 -2.09 4.43
C ALA A 35 -3.90 -1.89 2.92
N PRO A 36 -4.32 -2.82 2.03
CA PRO A 36 -3.91 -2.80 0.62
C PRO A 36 -4.68 -1.78 -0.25
N PHE A 37 -5.30 -0.77 0.35
CA PHE A 37 -6.15 0.23 -0.31
C PHE A 37 -5.88 1.64 0.23
N PRO A 38 -6.26 2.69 -0.51
CA PRO A 38 -5.90 4.07 -0.18
C PRO A 38 -6.34 4.61 1.17
N CYS A 39 -5.57 5.61 1.61
CA CYS A 39 -5.76 6.38 2.83
C CYS A 39 -7.21 6.81 3.05
N GLY A 40 -7.72 6.59 4.26
CA GLY A 40 -9.04 7.05 4.67
C GLY A 40 -10.21 6.24 4.11
N GLN A 41 -9.99 5.36 3.12
CA GLN A 41 -11.05 4.47 2.66
C GLN A 41 -11.41 3.45 3.72
N ARG A 42 -12.71 3.15 3.81
CA ARG A 42 -13.23 2.11 4.69
C ARG A 42 -13.74 0.94 3.87
N TRP A 43 -13.23 -0.24 4.18
CA TRP A 43 -13.56 -1.48 3.48
C TRP A 43 -14.08 -2.50 4.48
N THR A 44 -15.03 -3.33 4.06
CA THR A 44 -15.43 -4.53 4.78
C THR A 44 -14.74 -5.74 4.17
N TYR A 45 -14.58 -6.79 4.96
CA TYR A 45 -13.93 -8.01 4.50
C TYR A 45 -14.66 -9.26 4.95
N SER A 46 -14.46 -10.32 4.18
CA SER A 46 -14.91 -11.67 4.50
C SER A 46 -13.80 -12.68 4.26
N HIS A 47 -14.00 -13.86 4.82
CA HIS A 47 -13.23 -15.06 4.59
C HIS A 47 -14.20 -16.16 4.19
N HIS A 48 -13.97 -16.81 3.06
CA HIS A 48 -14.67 -18.05 2.74
C HIS A 48 -13.82 -19.26 3.12
N SER A 49 -14.44 -20.29 3.72
CA SER A 49 -13.73 -21.49 4.21
C SER A 49 -13.01 -22.29 3.11
N GLY A 50 -13.37 -22.04 1.85
CA GLY A 50 -12.67 -22.59 0.68
C GLY A 50 -11.35 -21.90 0.33
N GLU A 51 -11.01 -20.77 0.96
CA GLU A 51 -9.76 -20.05 0.69
C GLU A 51 -8.58 -20.84 1.23
N VAL A 52 -7.62 -21.10 0.34
CA VAL A 52 -6.31 -21.57 0.75
C VAL A 52 -5.52 -20.41 1.36
N ARG A 53 -4.62 -20.70 2.30
CA ARG A 53 -3.59 -19.77 2.81
C ARG A 53 -4.09 -18.56 3.62
N ARG A 54 -5.29 -18.63 4.20
CA ARG A 54 -5.83 -17.61 5.14
C ARG A 54 -5.95 -16.22 4.52
N ALA A 55 -6.55 -16.18 3.33
CA ALA A 55 -6.86 -14.94 2.66
C ALA A 55 -8.01 -14.16 3.33
N LEU A 56 -8.15 -12.91 2.92
CA LEU A 56 -9.34 -12.11 3.15
C LEU A 56 -9.70 -11.39 1.86
N ASP A 57 -10.98 -11.39 1.55
CA ASP A 57 -11.54 -10.61 0.47
C ASP A 57 -12.02 -9.26 0.99
N PHE A 58 -11.53 -8.17 0.40
CA PHE A 58 -11.91 -6.82 0.76
C PHE A 58 -12.83 -6.20 -0.30
N ILE A 59 -13.93 -5.58 0.14
CA ILE A 59 -14.80 -4.72 -0.68
C ILE A 59 -14.99 -3.34 -0.03
N ARG A 60 -15.14 -2.31 -0.85
CA ARG A 60 -15.29 -0.92 -0.40
C ARG A 60 -16.65 -0.72 0.30
N ALA A 61 -16.66 0.02 1.41
CA ALA A 61 -17.80 0.14 2.32
C ALA A 61 -18.05 1.57 2.84
N ASP A 62 -17.53 2.57 2.14
CA ASP A 62 -17.69 4.01 2.43
C ASP A 62 -18.59 4.74 1.40
N GLY A 63 -19.31 3.99 0.57
CA GLY A 63 -20.14 4.53 -0.51
C GLY A 63 -19.41 4.71 -1.85
N GLY A 64 -18.08 4.51 -1.89
CA GLY A 64 -17.33 4.45 -3.14
C GLY A 64 -17.42 3.10 -3.84
N THR A 65 -17.01 3.07 -5.12
CA THR A 65 -17.02 1.86 -5.96
C THR A 65 -15.77 1.00 -5.73
N THR A 66 -15.92 -0.30 -5.50
CA THR A 66 -14.77 -1.23 -5.40
C THR A 66 -14.02 -1.37 -6.72
N ASN A 67 -14.75 -1.55 -7.84
CA ASN A 67 -14.15 -1.66 -9.17
C ASN A 67 -13.35 -0.40 -9.54
N GLY A 68 -12.15 -0.58 -10.10
CA GLY A 68 -11.33 0.55 -10.53
C GLY A 68 -10.63 1.30 -9.39
N THR A 69 -10.82 0.91 -8.12
CA THR A 69 -10.12 1.56 -7.01
C THR A 69 -8.64 1.12 -6.98
N PRO A 70 -7.69 2.04 -6.75
CA PRO A 70 -6.27 1.70 -6.61
C PRO A 70 -6.01 0.64 -5.55
N VAL A 71 -5.07 -0.25 -5.83
CA VAL A 71 -4.51 -1.21 -4.87
C VAL A 71 -3.10 -0.75 -4.50
N LEU A 72 -2.81 -0.67 -3.20
CA LEU A 72 -1.55 -0.16 -2.68
C LEU A 72 -0.68 -1.27 -2.10
N ALA A 73 0.64 -1.11 -2.19
CA ALA A 73 1.59 -1.97 -1.51
C ALA A 73 1.41 -1.89 0.02
N SER A 74 1.15 -3.02 0.67
CA SER A 74 1.00 -3.10 2.13
C SER A 74 2.31 -2.84 2.86
N ALA A 75 3.45 -3.14 2.23
CA ALA A 75 4.80 -2.83 2.69
C ALA A 75 5.73 -2.71 1.47
N GLY A 76 6.89 -2.09 1.66
CA GLY A 76 7.89 -1.96 0.60
C GLY A 76 8.54 -3.29 0.23
N GLY A 77 9.00 -3.42 -1.01
CA GLY A 77 9.63 -4.65 -1.51
C GLY A 77 9.66 -4.70 -3.04
N THR A 78 9.97 -5.87 -3.60
CA THR A 78 10.00 -6.09 -5.05
C THR A 78 8.67 -6.66 -5.53
N ALA A 79 7.99 -5.97 -6.43
CA ALA A 79 6.70 -6.36 -6.98
C ALA A 79 6.84 -7.19 -8.27
N TYR A 80 6.12 -8.31 -8.35
CA TYR A 80 6.08 -9.20 -9.51
C TYR A 80 4.64 -9.38 -10.00
N ARG A 81 4.47 -9.40 -11.32
CA ARG A 81 3.17 -9.55 -11.99
C ARG A 81 2.96 -10.99 -12.42
N PHE A 82 1.73 -11.47 -12.27
CA PHE A 82 1.33 -12.81 -12.68
C PHE A 82 -0.10 -12.81 -13.22
N SER A 83 -0.42 -13.73 -14.13
CA SER A 83 -1.77 -13.92 -14.64
C SER A 83 -2.17 -15.39 -14.58
N GLN A 84 -3.32 -15.68 -13.99
CA GLN A 84 -3.90 -17.01 -13.87
C GLN A 84 -5.42 -16.94 -14.17
N PRO A 85 -5.83 -17.08 -15.44
CA PRO A 85 -7.21 -16.85 -15.87
C PRO A 85 -8.28 -17.74 -15.21
N SER A 86 -7.92 -18.94 -14.76
CA SER A 86 -8.84 -19.87 -14.09
C SER A 86 -8.77 -19.82 -12.56
N GLY A 87 -7.98 -18.90 -11.99
CA GLY A 87 -7.74 -18.81 -10.54
C GLY A 87 -7.60 -17.36 -10.10
N ALA A 88 -6.41 -16.97 -9.65
CA ALA A 88 -6.11 -15.65 -9.09
C ALA A 88 -6.39 -14.45 -10.01
N GLY A 89 -6.65 -14.67 -11.30
CA GLY A 89 -6.76 -13.62 -12.30
C GLY A 89 -5.42 -12.94 -12.53
N ASN A 90 -5.45 -11.64 -12.80
CA ASN A 90 -4.25 -10.82 -12.75
C ASN A 90 -3.92 -10.52 -11.29
N TYR A 91 -2.68 -10.75 -10.89
CA TYR A 91 -2.27 -10.51 -9.52
C TYR A 91 -0.84 -10.02 -9.40
N ILE A 92 -0.58 -9.36 -8.29
CA ILE A 92 0.77 -8.95 -7.90
C ILE A 92 1.17 -9.72 -6.66
N ALA A 93 2.42 -10.17 -6.62
CA ALA A 93 3.08 -10.59 -5.39
C ALA A 93 4.21 -9.60 -5.07
N ILE A 94 4.31 -9.16 -3.82
CA ILE A 94 5.44 -8.35 -3.36
C ILE A 94 6.30 -9.18 -2.43
N GLU A 95 7.59 -9.22 -2.70
CA GLU A 95 8.60 -9.83 -1.83
C GLU A 95 9.22 -8.76 -0.93
N HIS A 96 9.06 -8.90 0.39
CA HIS A 96 9.47 -7.89 1.37
C HIS A 96 10.84 -8.17 2.03
N GLY A 97 11.48 -9.29 1.67
CA GLY A 97 12.63 -9.82 2.39
C GLY A 97 12.24 -10.68 3.59
N GLY A 98 13.21 -11.39 4.18
CA GLY A 98 12.98 -12.24 5.36
C GLY A 98 11.97 -13.38 5.15
N GLY A 99 11.68 -13.75 3.90
CA GLY A 99 10.66 -14.77 3.56
C GLY A 99 9.22 -14.26 3.50
N TRP A 100 8.98 -12.98 3.80
CA TRP A 100 7.64 -12.38 3.76
C TRP A 100 7.20 -12.02 2.34
N LYS A 101 5.96 -12.38 2.01
CA LYS A 101 5.30 -11.97 0.76
C LYS A 101 3.87 -11.52 1.01
N THR A 102 3.38 -10.60 0.18
CA THR A 102 1.95 -10.24 0.11
C THR A 102 1.41 -10.42 -1.29
N TYR A 103 0.20 -10.96 -1.42
CA TYR A 103 -0.43 -11.27 -2.70
C TYR A 103 -1.71 -10.43 -2.85
N TYR A 104 -1.97 -9.93 -4.06
CA TYR A 104 -3.07 -9.02 -4.39
C TYR A 104 -3.75 -9.48 -5.67
N PHE A 105 -4.90 -10.13 -5.55
CA PHE A 105 -5.53 -10.89 -6.65
C PHE A 105 -6.65 -10.10 -7.34
N HIS A 106 -7.17 -10.70 -8.42
CA HIS A 106 -8.34 -10.24 -9.18
C HIS A 106 -8.21 -8.82 -9.77
N LEU A 107 -6.98 -8.34 -9.98
CA LEU A 107 -6.72 -7.00 -10.47
C LEU A 107 -7.27 -6.79 -11.89
N SER A 108 -7.74 -5.59 -12.21
CA SER A 108 -8.09 -5.20 -13.58
C SER A 108 -6.87 -4.73 -14.37
N ALA A 109 -5.90 -4.09 -13.70
CA ALA A 109 -4.68 -3.57 -14.30
C ALA A 109 -3.50 -3.57 -13.32
N TYR A 110 -2.28 -3.60 -13.88
CA TYR A 110 -1.03 -3.41 -13.15
C TYR A 110 -0.58 -1.94 -13.27
N SER A 111 -0.06 -1.37 -12.19
CA SER A 111 0.47 0.01 -12.14
C SER A 111 2.00 0.07 -11.96
N VAL A 112 2.67 -1.05 -11.74
CA VAL A 112 4.14 -1.15 -11.54
C VAL A 112 4.72 -2.25 -12.40
N ALA A 113 5.92 -2.09 -12.96
CA ALA A 113 6.59 -3.08 -13.81
C ALA A 113 6.90 -4.39 -13.07
N ASN A 114 7.07 -5.49 -13.80
CA ASN A 114 7.48 -6.76 -13.21
C ASN A 114 8.93 -6.65 -12.70
N GLY A 115 9.16 -7.00 -11.43
CA GLY A 115 10.44 -6.84 -10.74
C GLY A 115 10.71 -5.43 -10.22
N GLN A 116 9.72 -4.53 -10.23
CA GLN A 116 9.90 -3.16 -9.77
C GLN A 116 9.97 -3.06 -8.24
N GLN A 117 10.93 -2.29 -7.73
CA GLN A 117 10.95 -1.90 -6.31
C GLN A 117 9.82 -0.91 -6.01
N VAL A 118 9.05 -1.18 -4.96
CA VAL A 118 7.93 -0.36 -4.52
C VAL A 118 8.06 0.03 -3.07
N SER A 119 7.59 1.23 -2.73
CA SER A 119 7.47 1.68 -1.34
C SER A 119 6.10 1.30 -0.76
N GLN A 120 5.99 1.20 0.57
CA GLN A 120 4.70 1.08 1.24
C GLN A 120 3.77 2.23 0.82
N GLY A 121 2.51 1.92 0.52
CA GLY A 121 1.52 2.90 0.07
C GLY A 121 1.63 3.30 -1.40
N GLN A 122 2.62 2.80 -2.13
CA GLN A 122 2.68 3.00 -3.58
C GLN A 122 1.56 2.21 -4.28
N GLN A 123 0.89 2.83 -5.25
CA GLN A 123 -0.07 2.12 -6.10
C GLN A 123 0.64 1.06 -6.94
N ILE A 124 0.17 -0.17 -6.84
CA ILE A 124 0.72 -1.33 -7.55
C ILE A 124 -0.24 -1.86 -8.62
N GLY A 125 -1.54 -1.64 -8.46
CA GLY A 125 -2.54 -2.09 -9.41
C GLY A 125 -3.88 -1.41 -9.20
N VAL A 126 -4.90 -1.99 -9.84
CA VAL A 126 -6.27 -1.49 -9.81
C VAL A 126 -7.20 -2.67 -9.54
N THR A 127 -8.14 -2.49 -8.61
CA THR A 127 -9.13 -3.49 -8.24
C THR A 127 -10.00 -3.84 -9.45
N GLY A 128 -10.36 -5.11 -9.59
CA GLY A 128 -11.14 -5.61 -10.71
C GLY A 128 -11.81 -6.93 -10.39
N SER A 129 -12.23 -7.64 -11.43
CA SER A 129 -12.85 -8.96 -11.32
C SER A 129 -12.30 -9.87 -12.43
N THR A 130 -11.02 -10.22 -12.33
CA THR A 130 -10.37 -11.15 -13.27
C THR A 130 -10.14 -12.51 -12.61
N GLY A 131 -10.10 -13.59 -13.40
CA GLY A 131 -9.94 -14.94 -12.85
C GLY A 131 -11.26 -15.54 -12.35
N ASN A 132 -11.17 -16.42 -11.37
CA ASN A 132 -12.33 -16.98 -10.68
C ASN A 132 -12.84 -15.98 -9.63
N SER A 133 -13.64 -15.01 -10.05
CA SER A 133 -14.21 -13.98 -9.20
C SER A 133 -15.63 -13.64 -9.66
N THR A 134 -16.55 -13.51 -8.71
CA THR A 134 -17.97 -13.18 -8.96
C THR A 134 -18.24 -11.67 -8.98
N GLY A 135 -17.25 -10.85 -8.64
CA GLY A 135 -17.38 -9.40 -8.65
C GLY A 135 -16.14 -8.69 -8.10
N PRO A 136 -16.03 -7.37 -8.28
CA PRO A 136 -14.80 -6.65 -7.93
C PRO A 136 -14.50 -6.65 -6.43
N HIS A 137 -13.30 -7.16 -6.07
CA HIS A 137 -12.77 -7.20 -4.70
C HIS A 137 -11.25 -7.35 -4.73
N ILE A 138 -10.60 -7.22 -3.57
CA ILE A 138 -9.18 -7.56 -3.40
C ILE A 138 -9.09 -8.82 -2.55
N HIS A 139 -8.76 -9.97 -3.16
CA HIS A 139 -8.32 -11.16 -2.41
C HIS A 139 -6.86 -10.94 -2.01
N TYR A 140 -6.60 -10.93 -0.71
CA TYR A 140 -5.32 -10.54 -0.13
C TYR A 140 -4.76 -11.62 0.78
N GLU A 141 -3.46 -11.88 0.68
CA GLU A 141 -2.76 -12.86 1.52
C GLU A 141 -1.47 -12.30 2.10
N GLN A 142 -1.10 -12.76 3.30
CA GLN A 142 0.22 -12.59 3.90
C GLN A 142 0.88 -13.96 4.05
N LEU A 143 2.14 -14.07 3.62
CA LEU A 143 2.86 -15.33 3.60
C LEU A 143 4.23 -15.17 4.24
N LEU A 144 4.64 -16.19 5.01
CA LEU A 144 6.00 -16.36 5.51
C LEU A 144 6.55 -17.68 5.00
N ASN A 145 7.65 -17.65 4.26
CA ASN A 145 8.30 -18.83 3.67
C ASN A 145 7.33 -19.72 2.89
N GLY A 146 6.38 -19.11 2.17
CA GLY A 146 5.36 -19.80 1.39
C GLY A 146 4.15 -20.31 2.19
N VAL A 147 4.12 -20.14 3.51
CA VAL A 147 2.99 -20.53 4.36
C VAL A 147 2.10 -19.32 4.63
N GLY A 148 0.79 -19.45 4.35
CA GLY A 148 -0.20 -18.42 4.63
C GLY A 148 -0.33 -18.13 6.13
N GLN A 149 -0.35 -16.85 6.48
CA GLN A 149 -0.41 -16.37 7.86
C GLN A 149 -1.76 -15.70 8.13
N ASN A 150 -2.08 -15.54 9.42
CA ASN A 150 -3.17 -14.62 9.78
C ASN A 150 -2.78 -13.20 9.33
N ILE A 151 -3.71 -12.50 8.70
CA ILE A 151 -3.47 -11.13 8.24
C ILE A 151 -3.37 -10.21 9.45
N VAL A 152 -2.22 -9.55 9.55
CA VAL A 152 -1.94 -8.52 10.55
C VAL A 152 -1.78 -7.20 9.83
N ILE A 153 -2.57 -6.19 10.22
CA ILE A 153 -2.49 -4.82 9.70
C ILE A 153 -2.23 -3.89 10.88
N ASN A 154 -1.24 -3.00 10.78
CA ASN A 154 -0.86 -2.09 11.87
C ASN A 154 -0.54 -2.82 13.19
N GLY A 155 0.08 -4.00 13.10
CA GLY A 155 0.37 -4.85 14.25
C GLY A 155 -0.85 -5.54 14.87
N SER A 156 -2.06 -5.32 14.34
CA SER A 156 -3.30 -5.92 14.82
C SER A 156 -3.76 -7.05 13.89
N GLY A 157 -3.99 -8.24 14.44
CA GLY A 157 -4.55 -9.36 13.69
C GLY A 157 -6.02 -9.12 13.33
N LEU A 158 -6.40 -9.45 12.10
CA LEU A 158 -7.79 -9.34 11.65
C LEU A 158 -8.58 -10.61 11.98
N ALA A 159 -9.88 -10.43 12.21
CA ALA A 159 -10.85 -11.54 12.29
C ALA A 159 -11.05 -12.18 10.90
N TYR A 160 -11.62 -13.39 10.86
CA TYR A 160 -11.95 -14.13 9.64
C TYR A 160 -13.46 -14.38 9.55
N PRO A 161 -14.28 -13.34 9.28
CA PRO A 161 -15.73 -13.47 9.28
C PRO A 161 -16.24 -14.16 8.02
N GLY A 162 -17.28 -14.99 8.14
CA GLY A 162 -17.90 -15.68 6.99
C GLY A 162 -18.77 -14.80 6.08
N SER A 163 -18.89 -13.51 6.38
CA SER A 163 -19.71 -12.57 5.61
C SER A 163 -19.20 -11.14 5.70
N TYR A 164 -19.41 -10.38 4.63
CA TYR A 164 -19.20 -8.94 4.60
C TYR A 164 -20.16 -8.20 5.54
N GLY A 165 -19.80 -6.97 5.92
CA GLY A 165 -20.59 -6.09 6.78
C GLY A 165 -20.40 -6.30 8.28
N SER A 166 -19.75 -7.38 8.69
CA SER A 166 -19.50 -7.68 10.12
C SER A 166 -18.27 -6.95 10.65
N TYR A 167 -17.22 -6.84 9.83
CA TYR A 167 -15.96 -6.18 10.20
C TYR A 167 -15.57 -5.17 9.14
N PHE A 168 -14.85 -4.14 9.57
CA PHE A 168 -14.40 -3.04 8.72
C PHE A 168 -12.98 -2.64 9.06
N LEU A 169 -12.25 -2.20 8.04
CA LEU A 169 -10.91 -1.67 8.16
C LEU A 169 -10.86 -0.31 7.45
N THR A 170 -10.48 0.72 8.18
CA THR A 170 -10.15 2.03 7.60
C THR A 170 -8.64 2.09 7.38
N SER A 171 -8.22 2.38 6.16
CA SER A 171 -6.81 2.39 5.80
C SER A 171 -6.11 3.64 6.29
N ASP A 172 -4.90 3.46 6.81
CA ASP A 172 -3.91 4.53 6.98
C ASP A 172 -2.76 4.43 5.94
N ASN A 173 -2.90 3.56 4.93
CA ASN A 173 -1.89 3.34 3.91
C ASN A 173 -1.81 4.52 2.94
N GLY A 174 -0.61 5.08 2.76
CA GLY A 174 -0.43 6.30 1.98
C GLY A 174 -0.99 7.57 2.65
N CYS A 175 -1.41 7.51 3.93
CA CYS A 175 -1.79 8.71 4.69
C CYS A 175 -0.58 9.53 5.18
N SER A 176 0.61 8.94 5.17
CA SER A 176 1.84 9.56 5.65
C SER A 176 2.83 9.70 4.51
N GLY A 177 3.40 10.89 4.35
CA GLY A 177 4.41 11.20 3.35
C GLY A 177 4.66 12.70 3.31
N PRO A 178 5.67 13.18 2.55
CA PRO A 178 5.85 14.61 2.37
C PRO A 178 4.62 15.24 1.73
N GLY A 179 3.84 14.49 0.95
CA GLY A 179 2.81 15.06 0.07
C GLY A 179 3.46 15.83 -1.07
N LYS A 180 2.64 16.33 -1.99
CA LYS A 180 3.07 17.21 -3.06
C LYS A 180 2.71 18.65 -2.69
N ASN A 181 3.68 19.55 -2.81
CA ASN A 181 3.47 20.95 -2.51
C ASN A 181 2.66 21.60 -3.63
N TYR A 182 1.63 22.34 -3.24
CA TYR A 182 0.84 23.21 -4.10
C TYR A 182 0.66 24.56 -3.42
N MET A 183 0.33 25.57 -4.22
CA MET A 183 -0.10 26.87 -3.74
C MET A 183 -1.64 26.93 -3.77
N THR A 184 -2.28 27.50 -2.76
CA THR A 184 -3.69 27.89 -2.86
C THR A 184 -3.81 29.28 -3.46
N TRP A 185 -4.99 29.62 -3.96
CA TRP A 185 -5.35 30.99 -4.32
C TRP A 185 -6.50 31.52 -3.45
N GLY A 186 -6.67 32.85 -3.44
CA GLY A 186 -7.69 33.52 -2.64
C GLY A 186 -7.37 33.59 -1.15
N SER A 187 -8.37 33.98 -0.34
CA SER A 187 -8.28 34.08 1.13
C SER A 187 -9.57 33.58 1.76
N GLY A 188 -9.54 33.19 3.03
CA GLY A 188 -10.72 32.66 3.72
C GLY A 188 -11.10 31.25 3.28
N VAL A 189 -10.14 30.46 2.79
CA VAL A 189 -10.41 29.13 2.24
C VAL A 189 -10.59 28.11 3.37
N ASN A 190 -11.77 27.52 3.46
CA ASN A 190 -12.08 26.54 4.49
C ASN A 190 -11.46 25.17 4.18
N VAL A 191 -10.74 24.64 5.17
CA VAL A 191 -10.30 23.24 5.21
C VAL A 191 -11.26 22.49 6.12
N ARG A 192 -11.90 21.45 5.60
CA ARG A 192 -12.96 20.69 6.27
C ARG A 192 -12.48 19.34 6.77
N SER A 193 -13.19 18.72 7.70
CA SER A 193 -12.80 17.41 8.23
C SER A 193 -12.93 16.29 7.19
N ASP A 194 -13.83 16.46 6.21
CA ASP A 194 -14.02 15.57 5.07
C ASP A 194 -14.41 16.35 3.80
N ALA A 195 -14.46 15.68 2.65
CA ALA A 195 -14.77 16.23 1.33
C ALA A 195 -16.26 16.56 1.11
N HIS A 196 -16.94 17.06 2.13
CA HIS A 196 -18.33 17.49 2.07
C HIS A 196 -18.48 18.93 2.55
N LEU A 197 -19.35 19.71 1.92
CA LEU A 197 -19.67 21.08 2.31
C LEU A 197 -20.34 21.16 3.69
N SER A 198 -21.00 20.08 4.12
CA SER A 198 -21.58 19.92 5.45
C SER A 198 -20.57 19.52 6.53
N SER A 199 -19.35 19.11 6.16
CA SER A 199 -18.33 18.70 7.12
C SER A 199 -17.81 19.90 7.93
N PRO A 200 -17.55 19.72 9.24
CA PRO A 200 -16.94 20.74 10.09
C PRO A 200 -15.70 21.38 9.47
N VAL A 201 -15.58 22.69 9.61
CA VAL A 201 -14.35 23.41 9.24
C VAL A 201 -13.31 23.16 10.33
N VAL A 202 -12.16 22.61 9.95
CA VAL A 202 -11.02 22.33 10.84
C VAL A 202 -10.13 23.56 10.97
N THR A 203 -9.93 24.29 9.88
CA THR A 203 -9.18 25.55 9.84
C THR A 203 -9.57 26.37 8.60
N THR A 204 -9.18 27.64 8.59
CA THR A 204 -9.37 28.53 7.45
C THR A 204 -8.02 29.14 7.05
N LEU A 205 -7.69 29.07 5.76
CA LEU A 205 -6.45 29.63 5.22
C LEU A 205 -6.65 31.12 4.91
N GLY A 206 -5.79 31.98 5.45
CA GLY A 206 -5.94 33.44 5.39
C GLY A 206 -5.56 34.09 4.05
N GLY A 207 -5.00 33.35 3.11
CA GLY A 207 -4.50 33.85 1.83
C GLY A 207 -3.92 32.73 0.98
N PRO A 208 -3.22 33.06 -0.12
CA PRO A 208 -2.38 32.09 -0.80
C PRO A 208 -1.47 31.43 0.23
N THR A 209 -1.67 30.14 0.46
CA THR A 209 -0.94 29.34 1.43
C THR A 209 -0.30 28.16 0.73
N SER A 210 0.98 27.88 1.02
CA SER A 210 1.61 26.65 0.55
C SER A 210 1.03 25.48 1.35
N VAL A 211 0.52 24.47 0.63
CA VAL A 211 -0.14 23.31 1.21
C VAL A 211 0.50 22.03 0.68
N TRP A 212 0.60 21.03 1.54
CA TRP A 212 1.13 19.71 1.19
C TRP A 212 -0.02 18.72 1.02
N VAL A 213 -0.29 18.34 -0.23
CA VAL A 213 -1.39 17.43 -0.58
C VAL A 213 -0.92 15.98 -0.49
N LEU A 214 -1.59 15.19 0.34
CA LEU A 214 -1.28 13.77 0.54
C LEU A 214 -1.98 12.89 -0.50
N CYS A 215 -3.28 13.09 -0.66
CA CYS A 215 -4.12 12.37 -1.61
C CYS A 215 -5.34 13.24 -1.98
N GLN A 216 -6.13 12.80 -2.94
CA GLN A 216 -7.35 13.49 -3.38
C GLN A 216 -8.50 12.52 -3.63
N LYS A 217 -9.74 12.95 -3.41
CA LYS A 217 -10.94 12.17 -3.70
C LYS A 217 -12.05 13.05 -4.26
N GLN A 218 -13.05 12.42 -4.88
CA GLN A 218 -14.27 13.12 -5.23
C GLN A 218 -15.15 13.32 -3.99
N GLY A 219 -15.84 14.45 -3.93
CA GLY A 219 -16.74 14.84 -2.86
C GLY A 219 -17.83 15.77 -3.37
N ASP A 220 -18.32 16.64 -2.51
CA ASP A 220 -19.36 17.60 -2.89
C ASP A 220 -18.84 18.56 -3.97
N THR A 221 -19.70 18.91 -4.93
CA THR A 221 -19.39 19.90 -5.96
C THR A 221 -19.30 21.30 -5.36
N VAL A 222 -18.19 22.00 -5.61
CA VAL A 222 -17.97 23.40 -5.23
C VAL A 222 -18.00 24.27 -6.48
N ASN A 223 -18.71 25.40 -6.39
CA ASN A 223 -18.74 26.44 -7.42
C ASN A 223 -18.12 27.71 -6.86
N ALA A 224 -17.11 28.25 -7.54
CA ALA A 224 -16.46 29.50 -7.17
C ALA A 224 -15.94 30.22 -8.42
N GLU A 225 -16.18 31.52 -8.52
CA GLU A 225 -15.64 32.39 -9.59
C GLU A 225 -15.88 31.88 -11.03
N GLY A 226 -17.03 31.25 -11.27
CA GLY A 226 -17.39 30.71 -12.58
C GLY A 226 -16.81 29.32 -12.89
N TYR A 227 -16.05 28.73 -11.95
CA TYR A 227 -15.54 27.38 -12.04
C TYR A 227 -16.35 26.41 -11.18
N THR A 228 -16.35 25.15 -11.58
CA THR A 228 -16.99 24.04 -10.88
C THR A 228 -15.97 22.91 -10.71
N ASN A 229 -15.83 22.40 -9.49
CA ASN A 229 -14.96 21.26 -9.21
C ASN A 229 -15.54 20.40 -8.09
N ASN A 230 -15.49 19.07 -8.24
CA ASN A 230 -15.91 18.10 -7.22
C ASN A 230 -14.74 17.31 -6.62
N TRP A 231 -13.49 17.64 -6.96
CA TRP A 231 -12.30 17.04 -6.37
C TRP A 231 -11.85 17.79 -5.13
N TRP A 232 -11.40 17.03 -4.14
CA TRP A 232 -10.94 17.52 -2.86
C TRP A 232 -9.61 16.87 -2.50
N SER A 233 -8.70 17.66 -1.93
CA SER A 233 -7.36 17.25 -1.54
C SER A 233 -7.23 17.16 -0.02
N LYS A 234 -6.72 16.03 0.49
CA LYS A 234 -6.32 15.88 1.89
C LYS A 234 -4.99 16.61 2.10
N LEU A 235 -5.00 17.60 2.99
CA LEU A 235 -3.81 18.34 3.39
C LEU A 235 -3.11 17.68 4.57
N ARG A 236 -1.78 17.56 4.48
CA ARG A 236 -0.92 16.96 5.50
C ARG A 236 -0.96 17.74 6.81
N ASP A 237 -0.68 19.03 6.74
CA ASP A 237 -0.40 19.83 7.94
C ASP A 237 -1.69 20.29 8.64
N GLN A 238 -2.74 20.56 7.87
CA GLN A 238 -4.06 20.96 8.38
C GLN A 238 -4.93 19.77 8.76
N ASN A 239 -4.52 18.55 8.39
CA ASN A 239 -5.26 17.31 8.62
C ASN A 239 -6.75 17.37 8.19
N GLY A 240 -7.04 18.03 7.07
CA GLY A 240 -8.40 18.17 6.53
C GLY A 240 -8.40 18.24 5.01
N PHE A 241 -9.58 18.38 4.42
CA PHE A 241 -9.82 18.44 2.99
C PHE A 241 -10.11 19.85 2.52
N ILE A 242 -9.48 20.24 1.42
CA ILE A 242 -9.73 21.48 0.68
C ILE A 242 -10.29 21.11 -0.70
N SER A 243 -11.25 21.87 -1.21
CA SER A 243 -11.67 21.68 -2.60
C SER A 243 -10.54 22.10 -3.54
N ASN A 244 -10.25 21.27 -4.55
CA ASN A 244 -9.21 21.56 -5.54
C ASN A 244 -9.50 22.83 -6.33
N ILE A 245 -10.72 23.35 -6.31
CA ILE A 245 -11.05 24.66 -6.89
C ILE A 245 -10.18 25.79 -6.32
N TYR A 246 -9.69 25.65 -5.08
CA TYR A 246 -8.85 26.65 -4.40
C TYR A 246 -7.35 26.36 -4.50
N ILE A 247 -6.94 25.33 -5.23
CA ILE A 247 -5.53 25.02 -5.49
C ILE A 247 -5.16 25.66 -6.83
N ASP A 248 -4.03 26.37 -6.86
CA ASP A 248 -3.47 27.06 -8.03
C ASP A 248 -2.85 26.05 -9.01
N ASP A 249 -3.72 25.23 -9.62
CA ASP A 249 -3.41 24.28 -10.67
C ASP A 249 -4.61 24.22 -11.63
N PRO A 250 -4.39 24.24 -12.97
CA PRO A 250 -5.50 24.22 -13.94
C PRO A 250 -6.28 22.90 -13.96
N ASN A 251 -5.76 21.82 -13.38
CA ASN A 251 -6.42 20.52 -13.42
C ASN A 251 -7.40 20.35 -12.26
N ALA A 252 -8.63 19.91 -12.57
CA ALA A 252 -9.62 19.62 -11.53
C ALA A 252 -9.12 18.53 -10.55
N GLN A 253 -8.53 17.47 -11.10
CA GLN A 253 -7.81 16.43 -10.38
C GLN A 253 -6.31 16.72 -10.47
N LEU A 254 -5.63 16.86 -9.34
CA LEU A 254 -4.23 17.26 -9.31
C LEU A 254 -3.31 16.18 -9.89
N PRO A 255 -2.40 16.53 -10.81
CA PRO A 255 -1.53 15.57 -11.46
C PRO A 255 -0.51 14.99 -10.48
N GLY A 256 -0.39 13.66 -10.44
CA GLY A 256 0.59 12.96 -9.58
C GLY A 256 0.25 12.95 -8.09
N VAL A 257 -0.96 13.38 -7.71
CA VAL A 257 -1.49 13.19 -6.35
C VAL A 257 -2.30 11.89 -6.31
N PRO A 258 -2.00 10.96 -5.40
CA PRO A 258 -2.71 9.69 -5.31
C PRO A 258 -4.16 9.87 -4.88
N ILE A 259 -5.00 8.88 -5.16
CA ILE A 259 -6.41 8.89 -4.76
C ILE A 259 -6.55 8.54 -3.27
N CYS A 260 -7.41 9.25 -2.53
CA CYS A 260 -8.07 8.74 -1.34
C CYS A 260 -9.38 8.05 -1.79
#